data_AF-A0A1H8YAT3-F1
#
_entry.id   AF-A0A1H8YAT3-F1
#
_cell.length_a   1.000
_cell.length_b   1.000
_cell.length_c   1.000
_cell.angle_alpha   90.00
_cell.angle_beta   90.00
_cell.angle_gamma   90.00
#
_symmetry.space_group_name_H-M   'P 1'
#
loop_
_entity.id
_entity.type
_entity.pdbx_description
1 polymer ?
#
loop_
_entity_poly.entity_id
_entity_poly.type
_entity_poly.pdbx_seq_one_letter_code
_entity_poly.pdbx_strand_id
1 'polypeptide(L)'
;MDARSLLVQVQSDIGATCDRAVRQASLIAARERQGLATDRERNVLRGIRVSLGLEYHHEAVLLGRLAGGEAEGDRVDRRAAPARRRCHRGVGEDCPLPIPCCATLAATLTSRSPAGAARR
;
A
#
# COMPACT_ATOMS: atom_id res chain seq x y z
N MET A 1 15.23 -7.18 -19.63
CA MET A 1 15.02 -5.87 -18.97
C MET A 1 16.06 -5.71 -17.90
N ASP A 2 16.73 -4.57 -17.85
CA ASP A 2 17.63 -4.22 -16.75
C ASP A 2 16.83 -3.81 -15.49
N ALA A 3 17.52 -3.76 -14.35
CA ALA A 3 16.90 -3.49 -13.05
C ALA A 3 16.24 -2.10 -12.97
N ARG A 4 16.70 -1.12 -13.76
CA ARG A 4 16.13 0.24 -13.78
C ARG A 4 14.81 0.25 -14.55
N SER A 5 14.73 -0.41 -15.70
CA SER A 5 13.45 -0.58 -16.41
C SER A 5 12.42 -1.34 -15.56
N LEU A 6 12.82 -2.38 -14.84
CA LEU A 6 11.93 -3.11 -13.94
C LEU A 6 11.46 -2.22 -12.77
N LEU A 7 12.32 -1.36 -12.23
CA LEU A 7 11.95 -0.44 -11.16
C LEU A 7 10.89 0.56 -11.64
N VAL A 8 11.06 1.14 -12.83
CA VAL A 8 10.08 2.05 -13.44
C VAL A 8 8.74 1.35 -13.63
N GLN A 9 8.75 0.10 -14.10
CA GLN A 9 7.52 -0.67 -14.25
C GLN A 9 6.81 -0.89 -12.90
N VAL A 10 7.53 -1.35 -11.88
CA VAL A 10 6.97 -1.58 -10.55
C VAL A 10 6.40 -0.28 -9.96
N GLN A 11 7.07 0.86 -10.16
CA GLN A 11 6.58 2.15 -9.70
C GLN A 11 5.30 2.58 -10.41
N SER A 12 5.16 2.27 -11.71
CA SER A 12 3.93 2.47 -12.46
C SER A 12 2.81 1.58 -11.96
N ASP A 13 3.09 0.30 -11.71
CA ASP A 13 2.14 -0.69 -11.19
C ASP A 13 1.60 -0.24 -9.81
N ILE A 14 2.49 0.21 -8.93
CA ILE A 14 2.12 0.81 -7.62
C ILE A 14 1.12 1.95 -7.80
N GLY A 15 1.35 2.84 -8.77
CA GLY A 15 0.45 3.95 -9.07
C GLY A 15 -0.94 3.46 -9.49
N ALA A 16 -0.98 2.54 -10.45
CA ALA A 16 -2.24 1.97 -10.94
C ALA A 16 -3.01 1.21 -9.85
N THR A 17 -2.31 0.49 -8.97
CA THR A 17 -2.92 -0.24 -7.85
C THR A 17 -3.42 0.74 -6.78
N CYS A 18 -2.72 1.84 -6.52
CA CYS A 18 -3.19 2.93 -5.66
C CYS A 18 -4.49 3.57 -6.19
N ASP A 19 -4.55 3.88 -7.48
CA ASP A 19 -5.75 4.44 -8.10
C ASP A 19 -6.96 3.50 -7.98
N ARG A 20 -6.71 2.19 -8.11
CA ARG A 20 -7.72 1.16 -7.90
C ARG A 20 -8.20 1.14 -6.45
N ALA A 21 -7.30 1.28 -5.48
CA ALA A 21 -7.65 1.36 -4.06
C ALA A 21 -8.56 2.55 -3.76
N VAL A 22 -8.22 3.73 -4.29
CA VAL A 22 -9.01 4.96 -4.10
C VAL A 22 -10.41 4.82 -4.72
N ARG A 23 -10.51 4.31 -5.96
CA ARG A 23 -11.81 4.05 -6.59
C ARG A 23 -12.65 3.06 -5.77
N GLN A 24 -12.02 2.02 -5.24
CA GLN A 24 -12.69 1.03 -4.41
C GLN A 24 -13.20 1.63 -3.08
N ALA A 25 -12.41 2.50 -2.44
CA ALA A 25 -12.84 3.21 -1.25
C ALA A 25 -14.02 4.16 -1.53
N SER A 26 -13.99 4.88 -2.65
CA SER A 26 -15.10 5.73 -3.10
C SER A 26 -16.38 4.92 -3.34
N LEU A 27 -16.27 3.71 -3.92
CA LEU A 27 -17.41 2.81 -4.10
C LEU A 27 -18.00 2.35 -2.75
N ILE A 28 -17.15 1.97 -1.79
CA ILE A 28 -17.58 1.62 -0.43
C ILE A 28 -18.37 2.78 0.18
N ALA A 29 -17.79 3.98 0.17
CA ALA A 29 -18.42 5.16 0.75
C ALA A 29 -19.76 5.51 0.06
N ALA A 30 -19.85 5.36 -1.26
CA ALA A 30 -21.09 5.59 -2.01
C ALA A 30 -22.19 4.58 -1.62
N ARG A 31 -21.83 3.30 -1.51
CA ARG A 31 -22.76 2.23 -1.10
C ARG A 31 -23.23 2.40 0.34
N GLU A 32 -22.33 2.76 1.25
CA GLU A 32 -22.68 3.03 2.66
C GLU A 32 -23.65 4.19 2.81
N ARG A 33 -23.48 5.28 2.05
CA ARG A 33 -24.46 6.38 2.01
C ARG A 33 -25.85 5.96 1.53
N GLN A 34 -25.93 4.89 0.75
CA GLN A 34 -27.19 4.30 0.26
C GLN A 34 -27.72 3.19 1.18
N GLY A 35 -27.07 2.91 2.31
CA GLY A 35 -27.45 1.82 3.21
C GLY A 35 -27.19 0.42 2.64
N LEU A 36 -26.35 0.29 1.61
CA LEU A 36 -26.05 -0.98 0.98
C LEU A 36 -24.87 -1.69 1.68
N ALA A 37 -24.91 -3.03 1.70
CA ALA A 37 -23.81 -3.84 2.21
C ALA A 37 -22.52 -3.65 1.40
N THR A 38 -21.37 -3.62 2.08
CA THR A 38 -20.04 -3.36 1.47
C THR A 38 -18.99 -4.42 1.78
N ASP A 39 -19.37 -5.59 2.29
CA ASP A 39 -18.43 -6.63 2.70
C ASP A 39 -17.58 -7.14 1.53
N ARG A 40 -18.19 -7.31 0.36
CA ARG A 40 -17.48 -7.67 -0.86
C ARG A 40 -16.47 -6.59 -1.25
N GLU A 41 -16.88 -5.34 -1.25
CA GLU A 41 -16.02 -4.24 -1.66
C GLU A 41 -14.85 -4.05 -0.70
N ARG A 42 -15.07 -4.23 0.61
CA ARG A 42 -14.02 -4.23 1.63
C ARG A 42 -13.06 -5.41 1.49
N ASN A 43 -13.55 -6.59 1.11
CA ASN A 43 -12.69 -7.74 0.78
C ASN A 43 -11.80 -7.48 -0.44
N VAL A 44 -12.35 -6.86 -1.49
CA VAL A 44 -11.56 -6.43 -2.65
C VAL A 44 -10.49 -5.43 -2.23
N LEU A 45 -10.84 -4.46 -1.38
CA LEU A 45 -9.89 -3.47 -0.87
C LEU A 45 -8.75 -4.12 -0.05
N ARG A 46 -9.06 -5.13 0.77
CA ARG A 46 -8.05 -5.95 1.46
C ARG A 46 -7.10 -6.65 0.47
N GLY A 47 -7.63 -7.21 -0.62
CA GLY A 47 -6.82 -7.83 -1.68
C GLY A 47 -5.91 -6.83 -2.40
N ILE A 48 -6.41 -5.62 -2.69
CA ILE A 48 -5.62 -4.53 -3.27
C ILE A 48 -4.47 -4.15 -2.33
N ARG A 49 -4.73 -4.05 -1.02
CA ARG A 49 -3.66 -3.81 -0.03
C ARG A 49 -2.61 -4.90 -0.05
N VAL A 50 -2.97 -6.18 -0.13
CA VAL A 50 -1.99 -7.28 -0.24
C VAL A 50 -1.12 -7.11 -1.49
N SER A 51 -1.73 -6.76 -2.62
CA SER A 51 -1.02 -6.53 -3.89
C SER A 51 0.02 -5.41 -3.75
N LEU A 52 -0.35 -4.26 -3.18
CA LEU A 52 0.57 -3.16 -2.90
C LEU A 52 1.74 -3.58 -2.00
N GLY A 53 1.49 -4.47 -1.03
CA GLY A 53 2.54 -5.00 -0.16
C GLY A 53 3.61 -5.78 -0.92
N LEU A 54 3.20 -6.53 -1.95
CA LEU A 54 4.11 -7.27 -2.84
C LEU A 54 4.86 -6.32 -3.78
N GLU A 55 4.16 -5.36 -4.37
CA GLU A 55 4.75 -4.34 -5.25
C GLU A 55 5.82 -3.51 -4.52
N TYR A 56 5.56 -3.06 -3.28
CA TYR A 56 6.57 -2.38 -2.45
C TYR A 56 7.74 -3.28 -2.07
N HIS A 57 7.51 -4.58 -1.91
CA HIS A 57 8.60 -5.51 -1.67
C HIS A 57 9.50 -5.61 -2.91
N HIS A 58 8.93 -5.73 -4.11
CA HIS A 58 9.69 -5.75 -5.36
C HIS A 58 10.45 -4.44 -5.59
N GLU A 59 9.82 -3.28 -5.34
CA GLU A 59 10.48 -1.97 -5.39
C GLU A 59 11.70 -1.94 -4.47
N ALA A 60 11.57 -2.39 -3.22
CA ALA A 60 12.66 -2.42 -2.25
C ALA A 60 13.83 -3.32 -2.71
N VAL A 61 13.52 -4.49 -3.29
CA VAL A 61 14.53 -5.42 -3.81
C VAL A 61 15.27 -4.80 -5.00
N LEU A 62 14.56 -4.15 -5.92
CA LEU A 62 15.14 -3.51 -7.10
C LEU A 62 16.02 -2.31 -6.72
N LEU A 63 15.57 -1.46 -5.80
CA LEU A 63 16.36 -0.36 -5.24
C LEU A 63 17.63 -0.89 -4.56
N GLY A 64 17.52 -1.96 -3.77
CA GLY A 64 18.68 -2.58 -3.13
C GLY A 64 19.69 -3.16 -4.13
N ARG A 65 19.22 -3.73 -5.24
CA ARG A 65 20.09 -4.23 -6.32
C ARG A 65 20.82 -3.11 -7.06
N LEU A 66 20.11 -2.02 -7.39
CA LEU A 66 20.71 -0.86 -8.06
C LEU A 66 21.76 -0.20 -7.16
N ALA A 67 21.44 0.01 -5.87
CA ALA A 67 22.39 0.58 -4.90
C ALA A 67 23.60 -0.34 -4.64
N GLY A 68 23.40 -1.66 -4.62
CA GLY A 68 24.48 -2.64 -4.49
C GLY A 68 25.37 -2.77 -5.73
N GLY A 69 24.95 -2.26 -6.89
CA GLY A 69 25.78 -2.14 -8.09
C GLY A 69 26.63 -0.87 -8.12
N GLU A 70 26.34 0.11 -7.25
CA GLU A 70 27.00 1.43 -7.22
C GLU A 70 27.88 1.64 -5.97
N ALA A 71 27.92 0.71 -5.00
CA ALA A 71 28.61 0.90 -3.72
C ALA A 71 29.49 -0.29 -3.29
N GLU A 72 30.71 -0.36 -3.83
CA GLU A 72 31.87 -0.80 -3.05
C GLU A 72 32.22 0.34 -2.08
N GLY A 73 31.53 0.40 -0.93
CA GLY A 73 31.87 1.32 0.16
C GLY A 73 30.96 2.54 0.31
N ASP A 74 29.72 2.35 0.75
CA ASP A 74 29.22 2.97 1.97
C ASP A 74 27.92 2.28 2.36
N ARG A 75 27.68 2.15 3.67
CA ARG A 75 26.58 1.37 4.23
C ARG A 75 25.24 2.02 3.88
N VAL A 76 24.66 1.63 2.75
CA VAL A 76 23.22 1.76 2.52
C VAL A 76 22.55 1.15 3.74
N ASP A 77 21.90 1.98 4.55
CA ASP A 77 21.22 1.54 5.77
C ASP A 77 20.08 0.59 5.37
N ARG A 78 20.41 -0.71 5.25
CA ARG A 78 19.50 -1.80 4.91
C ARG A 78 18.31 -1.88 5.87
N ARG A 79 18.32 -1.12 6.97
CA ARG A 79 17.26 -1.04 7.97
C ARG A 79 16.15 -0.05 7.59
N ALA A 80 16.39 0.92 6.72
CA ALA A 80 15.35 1.84 6.29
C ALA A 80 14.48 1.19 5.20
N ALA A 81 13.46 0.42 5.62
CA ALA A 81 12.43 -0.02 4.68
C ALA A 81 11.87 1.20 3.93
N PRO A 82 11.64 1.12 2.61
CA PRO A 82 11.11 2.25 1.84
C PRO A 82 9.88 2.84 2.54
N ALA A 83 9.77 4.17 2.58
CA ALA A 83 8.71 4.86 3.33
C ALA A 83 7.30 4.33 2.97
N ARG A 84 7.08 3.94 1.70
CA ARG A 84 5.87 3.29 1.20
C ARG A 84 5.51 2.00 1.95
N ARG A 85 6.50 1.15 2.22
CA ARG A 85 6.31 -0.11 2.96
C ARG A 85 6.00 0.11 4.44
N ARG A 86 6.48 1.21 5.03
CA ARG A 86 6.13 1.58 6.41
C ARG A 86 4.67 2.05 6.47
N CYS A 87 4.29 2.96 5.59
CA CYS A 87 2.91 3.44 5.43
C CYS A 87 1.90 2.31 5.17
N HIS A 88 2.24 1.34 4.32
CA HIS A 88 1.43 0.12 4.07
C HIS A 88 1.10 -0.70 5.33
N ARG A 89 2.00 -0.64 6.33
CA ARG A 89 1.83 -1.28 7.64
C ARG A 89 1.20 -0.38 8.69
N GLY A 90 0.80 0.84 8.32
CA GLY A 90 0.27 1.83 9.25
C GLY A 90 1.34 2.44 10.14
N VAL A 91 2.60 2.42 9.69
CA VAL A 91 3.73 3.01 10.41
C VAL A 91 4.27 4.18 9.58
N GLY A 92 4.11 5.41 10.06
CA GLY A 92 4.69 6.60 9.44
C GLY A 92 3.68 7.54 8.77
N GLU A 93 3.83 8.82 9.07
CA GLU A 93 3.00 9.93 8.59
C GLU A 93 3.47 10.45 7.21
N ASP A 94 4.75 10.22 6.87
CA ASP A 94 5.37 10.59 5.61
C ASP A 94 5.21 9.50 4.55
N CYS A 95 3.97 9.26 4.14
CA CYS A 95 3.70 8.32 3.06
C CYS A 95 3.94 9.00 1.70
N PRO A 96 4.91 8.55 0.88
CA PRO A 96 5.27 9.23 -0.39
C PRO A 96 4.36 8.80 -1.55
N LEU A 97 3.14 8.37 -1.25
CA LEU A 97 2.08 8.08 -2.22
C LEU A 97 1.10 9.26 -2.21
N PRO A 98 0.21 9.38 -3.21
CA PRO A 98 -0.87 10.34 -3.14
C PRO A 98 -1.67 10.16 -1.84
N ILE A 99 -1.88 11.25 -1.09
CA ILE A 99 -2.56 11.31 0.21
C ILE A 99 -3.81 10.40 0.29
N PRO A 100 -4.70 10.33 -0.73
CA PRO A 100 -5.87 9.46 -0.71
C PRO A 100 -5.57 7.96 -0.68
N CYS A 101 -4.49 7.50 -1.33
CA CYS A 101 -4.07 6.11 -1.29
C CYS A 101 -3.57 5.74 0.11
N CYS A 102 -2.78 6.63 0.73
CA CYS A 102 -2.24 6.45 2.08
C CYS A 102 -3.35 6.29 3.11
N ALA A 103 -4.33 7.21 3.09
CA ALA A 103 -5.48 7.21 3.99
C ALA A 103 -6.33 5.94 3.80
N THR A 104 -6.53 5.51 2.55
CA THR A 104 -7.27 4.29 2.23
C THR A 104 -6.59 3.04 2.80
N LEU A 105 -5.26 2.94 2.67
CA LEU A 105 -4.50 1.79 3.19
C LEU A 105 -4.51 1.76 4.72
N ALA A 106 -4.35 2.91 5.38
CA ALA A 106 -4.44 3.01 6.84
C ALA A 106 -5.82 2.58 7.36
N ALA A 107 -6.90 2.96 6.68
CA ALA A 107 -8.27 2.58 7.07
C ALA A 107 -8.53 1.06 7.03
N THR A 108 -7.77 0.30 6.21
CA THR A 108 -7.87 -1.17 6.18
C THR A 108 -7.11 -1.88 7.29
N LEU A 109 -6.27 -1.17 8.04
CA LEU A 109 -5.53 -1.68 9.21
C LEU A 109 -6.33 -1.50 10.50
N THR A 110 -7.05 -0.40 10.61
CA THR A 110 -7.90 -0.07 11.76
C THR A 110 -9.19 -0.88 11.82
N SER A 111 -9.48 -1.72 10.80
CA SER A 111 -10.62 -2.64 10.83
C SER A 111 -10.36 -3.84 11.76
N ARG A 112 -10.25 -3.60 13.08
CA ARG A 112 -10.89 -4.53 14.02
C ARG A 112 -12.38 -4.52 13.67
N SER A 113 -12.90 -5.71 13.38
CA SER A 113 -14.24 -5.96 12.85
C SER A 113 -15.38 -5.52 13.79
N PRO A 114 -16.59 -5.32 13.25
CA PRO A 114 -17.73 -4.68 13.91
C PRO A 114 -18.45 -5.62 14.89
N ALA A 115 -19.23 -5.02 15.80
CA ALA A 115 -20.17 -5.67 16.73
C ALA A 115 -19.55 -6.50 17.88
N GLY A 116 -19.36 -5.86 19.05
CA GLY A 116 -18.97 -6.58 20.27
C GLY A 116 -18.97 -5.79 21.59
N ALA A 117 -19.57 -4.59 21.65
CA ALA A 117 -19.70 -3.83 22.90
C ALA A 117 -21.14 -3.36 23.18
N ALA A 118 -22.11 -4.16 22.73
CA ALA A 118 -23.48 -4.14 23.25
C ALA A 118 -23.85 -5.57 23.61
N ARG A 119 -23.42 -6.03 24.81
CA ARG A 119 -24.03 -7.08 25.64
C ARG A 119 -23.14 -7.38 26.86
N ARG A 120 -23.22 -6.54 27.88
CA ARG A 120 -23.71 -6.82 29.24
C ARG A 120 -23.36 -5.65 30.16
#